data_AF-A0A0L7L8C8-F1
#
_entry.id   AF-A0A0L7L8C8-F1
#
_cell.length_a   1.000
_cell.length_b   1.000
_cell.length_c   1.000
_cell.angle_alpha   90.00
_cell.angle_beta   90.00
_cell.angle_gamma   90.00
#
_symmetry.space_group_name_H-M   'P 1'
#
loop_
_entity.id
_entity.type
_entity.pdbx_description
1 polymer ?
#
loop_
_entity_poly.entity_id
_entity_poly.type
_entity_poly.pdbx_seq_one_letter_code
_entity_poly.pdbx_strand_id
1 'polypeptide(L)'
;MSLKAYEDACTRAELFGQPLPDKEDFLAKNKHLDVVEFEEHTAMLDDTIKEGTSGLAELNTILNSTQTKINKLKGVCGTLTNFFRVKTSGKGNLSYSSEPSYVGQTNYDKDYIPPRKLGSINEGLGPDDNEMTPRKPKQNGGLIEKSTGDINSALDDLQDMEDMENTSLVSKATVVDISKQVNSQMSKLDHMIHQADRAQASLNSQNKQLRSM
;
A
#
# COMPACT_ATOMS: atom_id res chain seq x y z
N MET A 1 6.10 13.41 -14.44
CA MET A 1 5.10 14.42 -14.02
C MET A 1 5.42 15.75 -14.71
N SER A 2 5.46 15.73 -16.04
CA SER A 2 6.26 16.68 -16.80
C SER A 2 5.59 18.03 -17.07
N LEU A 3 4.25 18.08 -17.07
CA LEU A 3 3.49 19.33 -17.22
C LEU A 3 3.67 20.25 -16.01
N LYS A 4 3.72 19.69 -14.79
CA LYS A 4 3.88 20.46 -13.56
C LYS A 4 5.30 21.05 -13.43
N ALA A 5 6.30 20.29 -13.86
CA ALA A 5 7.69 20.76 -13.92
C ALA A 5 7.87 21.89 -14.96
N TYR A 6 7.17 21.80 -16.09
CA TYR A 6 7.14 22.87 -17.10
C TYR A 6 6.44 24.14 -16.58
N GLU A 7 5.32 23.99 -15.87
CA GLU A 7 4.63 25.12 -15.23
C GLU A 7 5.53 25.83 -14.20
N ASP A 8 6.26 25.08 -13.35
CA ASP A 8 7.23 25.65 -12.41
C ASP A 8 8.41 26.35 -13.11
N ALA A 9 8.90 25.79 -14.21
CA ALA A 9 9.94 26.42 -15.00
C ALA A 9 9.45 27.74 -15.65
N CYS A 10 8.19 27.80 -16.07
CA CYS A 10 7.59 29.00 -16.63
C CYS A 10 7.41 30.10 -15.58
N THR A 11 6.89 29.76 -14.39
CA THR A 11 6.74 30.72 -13.29
C THR A 11 8.10 31.24 -12.81
N ARG A 12 9.13 30.37 -12.82
CA ARG A 12 10.51 30.76 -12.52
C ARG A 12 11.07 31.71 -13.60
N ALA A 13 10.90 31.39 -14.88
CA ALA A 13 11.38 32.24 -15.96
C ALA A 13 10.73 33.63 -15.94
N GLU A 14 9.43 33.71 -15.63
CA GLU A 14 8.71 34.98 -15.43
C GLU A 14 9.30 35.78 -14.26
N LEU A 15 9.58 35.12 -13.13
CA LEU A 15 10.15 35.76 -11.94
C LEU A 15 11.57 36.31 -12.18
N PHE A 16 12.38 35.59 -12.96
CA PHE A 16 13.77 35.98 -13.28
C PHE A 16 13.90 36.81 -14.58
N GLY A 17 12.78 37.12 -15.25
CA GLY A 17 12.77 37.90 -16.50
C GLY A 17 13.48 37.20 -17.67
N GLN A 18 13.53 35.88 -17.66
CA GLN A 18 14.14 35.06 -18.71
C GLN A 18 13.11 34.71 -19.80
N PRO A 19 13.55 34.44 -21.05
CA PRO A 19 12.63 33.99 -22.09
C PRO A 19 11.97 32.67 -21.67
N LEU A 20 10.66 32.56 -21.89
CA LEU A 20 9.92 31.36 -21.53
C LEU A 20 10.52 30.16 -22.28
N PRO A 21 10.90 29.09 -21.57
CA PRO A 21 11.40 27.88 -22.20
C PRO A 21 10.31 27.26 -23.07
N ASP A 22 10.68 26.82 -24.28
CA ASP A 22 9.73 26.16 -25.18
C ASP A 22 9.32 24.79 -24.62
N LYS A 23 8.03 24.46 -24.74
CA LYS A 23 7.41 23.33 -24.06
C LYS A 23 7.95 22.00 -24.55
N GLU A 24 8.08 21.85 -25.86
CA GLU A 24 8.52 20.60 -26.49
C GLU A 24 10.01 20.34 -26.21
N ASP A 25 10.85 21.36 -26.33
CA ASP A 25 12.26 21.32 -25.98
C ASP A 25 12.51 21.01 -24.49
N PHE A 26 11.69 21.59 -23.61
CA PHE A 26 11.80 21.35 -22.17
C PHE A 26 11.39 19.92 -21.81
N LEU A 27 10.32 19.41 -22.42
CA LEU A 27 9.88 18.03 -22.25
C LEU A 27 10.92 17.03 -22.75
N ALA A 28 11.54 17.30 -23.90
CA ALA A 28 12.60 16.47 -24.46
C ALA A 28 13.85 16.44 -23.58
N LYS A 29 14.29 17.61 -23.07
CA LYS A 29 15.48 17.72 -22.20
C LYS A 29 15.26 17.13 -20.80
N ASN A 30 14.05 17.23 -20.25
CA ASN A 30 13.73 16.74 -18.91
C ASN A 30 13.13 15.32 -18.89
N LYS A 31 12.96 14.67 -20.05
CA LYS A 31 12.49 13.27 -20.14
C LYS A 31 13.36 12.30 -19.33
N HIS A 32 14.67 12.55 -19.27
CA HIS A 32 15.62 11.75 -18.49
C HIS A 32 15.62 12.06 -16.99
N LEU A 33 15.14 13.23 -16.58
CA LEU A 33 15.08 13.64 -15.18
C LEU A 33 14.02 12.84 -14.39
N ASP A 34 12.86 12.57 -15.02
CA ASP A 34 11.76 11.76 -14.45
C ASP A 34 12.22 10.32 -14.11
N VAL A 35 13.24 9.77 -14.80
CA VAL A 35 13.78 8.42 -14.54
C VAL A 35 14.78 8.44 -13.37
N VAL A 36 15.69 9.42 -13.34
CA VAL A 36 16.71 9.54 -12.29
C VAL A 36 16.07 9.84 -10.93
N GLU A 37 15.10 10.75 -10.87
CA GLU A 37 14.38 11.04 -9.62
C GLU A 37 13.59 9.82 -9.12
N PHE A 38 12.99 9.04 -10.01
CA PHE A 38 12.27 7.83 -9.63
C PHE A 38 13.21 6.76 -9.07
N GLU A 39 14.37 6.54 -9.68
CA GLU A 39 15.39 5.61 -9.19
C GLU A 39 15.93 6.02 -7.81
N GLU A 40 16.22 7.31 -7.59
CA GLU A 40 16.69 7.80 -6.30
C GLU A 40 15.61 7.67 -5.20
N HIS A 41 14.38 8.08 -5.49
CA HIS A 41 13.28 7.96 -4.53
C HIS A 41 12.97 6.51 -4.18
N THR A 42 13.05 5.60 -5.15
CA THR A 42 12.79 4.18 -4.91
C THR A 42 13.94 3.48 -4.18
N ALA A 43 15.19 3.87 -4.42
CA ALA A 43 16.34 3.38 -3.65
C ALA A 43 16.24 3.79 -2.18
N MET A 44 15.90 5.05 -1.89
CA MET A 44 15.69 5.54 -0.53
C MET A 44 14.53 4.81 0.17
N LEU A 45 13.46 4.49 -0.58
CA LEU A 45 12.32 3.72 -0.08
C LEU A 45 12.71 2.27 0.24
N ASP A 46 13.58 1.66 -0.56
CA ASP A 46 14.05 0.29 -0.35
C ASP A 46 14.88 0.15 0.93
N ASP A 47 15.78 1.09 1.17
CA ASP A 47 16.58 1.13 2.41
C ASP A 47 15.68 1.27 3.65
N THR A 48 14.66 2.12 3.58
CA THR A 48 13.67 2.30 4.65
C THR A 48 12.88 1.01 4.92
N ILE A 49 12.41 0.34 3.86
CA ILE A 49 11.68 -0.94 3.98
C ILE A 49 12.58 -2.04 4.56
N LYS A 50 13.86 -2.07 4.15
CA LYS A 50 14.83 -3.05 4.62
C LYS A 50 15.14 -2.86 6.10
N GLU A 51 15.32 -1.62 6.55
CA GLU A 51 15.48 -1.29 7.97
C GLU A 51 14.26 -1.75 8.77
N GLY A 52 13.05 -1.39 8.32
CA GLY A 52 11.80 -1.82 8.96
C GLY A 52 11.65 -3.35 9.06
N THR A 53 11.98 -4.07 7.99
CA THR A 53 11.96 -5.55 7.95
C THR A 53 12.96 -6.15 8.93
N SER A 54 14.16 -5.58 9.05
CA SER A 54 15.17 -6.04 10.00
C SER A 54 14.72 -5.84 11.46
N GLY A 55 14.15 -4.68 11.77
CA GLY A 55 13.59 -4.39 13.08
C GLY A 55 12.45 -5.35 13.45
N LEU A 56 11.56 -5.66 12.51
CA LEU A 56 10.48 -6.63 12.73
C LEU A 56 11.00 -8.07 12.94
N ALA A 57 12.12 -8.45 12.30
CA ALA A 57 12.76 -9.76 12.51
C ALA A 57 13.38 -9.88 13.90
N GLU A 58 14.04 -8.82 14.36
CA GLU A 58 14.58 -8.72 15.71
C GLU A 58 13.46 -8.75 16.75
N LEU A 59 12.38 -8.00 16.53
CA LEU A 59 11.20 -8.02 17.42
C LEU A 59 10.64 -9.42 17.57
N ASN A 60 10.48 -10.17 16.48
CA ASN A 60 10.01 -11.55 16.55
C ASN A 60 10.97 -12.45 17.36
N THR A 61 12.29 -12.26 17.19
CA THR A 61 13.31 -12.98 17.98
C THR A 61 13.21 -12.65 19.47
N ILE A 62 13.08 -11.37 19.82
CA ILE A 62 12.92 -10.90 21.21
C ILE A 62 11.64 -11.48 21.82
N LEU A 63 10.55 -11.49 21.07
CA LEU A 63 9.28 -12.05 21.53
C LEU A 63 9.38 -13.54 21.79
N ASN A 64 10.05 -14.31 20.93
CA ASN A 64 10.26 -15.74 21.16
C ASN A 64 11.11 -16.01 22.41
N SER A 65 12.17 -15.22 22.61
CA SER A 65 13.00 -15.27 23.84
C SER A 65 12.17 -14.92 25.08
N THR A 66 11.29 -13.93 24.98
CA THR A 66 10.43 -13.47 26.09
C THR A 66 9.37 -14.52 26.43
N GLN A 67 8.71 -15.12 25.44
CA GLN A 67 7.77 -16.23 25.67
C GLN A 67 8.45 -17.42 26.35
N THR A 68 9.69 -17.74 25.97
CA THR A 68 10.49 -18.80 26.61
C THR A 68 10.75 -18.47 28.09
N LYS A 69 11.10 -17.22 28.40
CA LYS A 69 11.30 -16.75 29.78
C LYS A 69 10.01 -16.79 30.59
N ILE A 70 8.87 -16.37 30.01
CA ILE A 70 7.55 -16.45 30.64
C ILE A 70 7.21 -17.92 30.98
N ASN A 71 7.44 -18.85 30.05
CA ASN A 71 7.18 -20.27 30.28
C ASN A 71 8.04 -20.84 31.42
N LYS A 72 9.32 -20.47 31.47
CA LYS A 72 10.21 -20.83 32.58
C LYS A 72 9.70 -20.26 33.91
N LEU A 73 9.30 -18.99 33.93
CA LEU A 73 8.76 -18.35 35.13
C LEU A 73 7.47 -19.03 35.60
N LYS A 74 6.55 -19.35 34.69
CA LYS A 74 5.34 -20.14 34.97
C LYS A 74 5.66 -21.48 35.63
N GLY A 75 6.67 -22.18 35.13
CA GLY A 75 7.13 -23.44 35.75
C GLY A 75 7.64 -23.24 37.18
N VAL A 76 8.45 -22.20 37.41
CA VAL A 76 9.01 -21.89 38.73
C VAL A 76 7.93 -21.44 39.71
N CYS A 77 7.06 -20.50 39.34
CA CYS A 77 6.00 -20.00 40.22
C CYS A 77 4.86 -21.02 40.43
N GLY A 78 4.57 -21.88 39.45
CA GLY A 78 3.64 -23.00 39.63
C GLY A 78 4.19 -24.01 40.64
N THR A 79 5.48 -24.33 40.56
CA THR A 79 6.16 -25.21 41.54
C THR A 79 6.20 -24.57 42.92
N LEU A 80 6.50 -23.27 43.02
CA LEU A 80 6.51 -22.54 44.29
C LEU A 80 5.10 -22.45 44.92
N THR A 81 4.08 -22.17 44.11
CA THR A 81 2.68 -22.12 44.56
C THR A 81 2.20 -23.48 45.03
N ASN A 82 2.52 -24.56 44.31
CA ASN A 82 2.24 -25.93 44.75
C ASN A 82 2.98 -26.26 46.04
N PHE A 83 4.24 -25.82 46.19
CA PHE A 83 4.99 -26.00 47.42
C PHE A 83 4.36 -25.25 48.61
N PHE A 84 3.94 -24.00 48.42
CA PHE A 84 3.20 -23.24 49.44
C PHE A 84 1.86 -23.91 49.76
N ARG A 85 1.12 -24.39 48.77
CA ARG A 85 -0.17 -25.08 48.95
C ARG A 85 -0.02 -26.40 49.70
N VAL A 86 0.99 -27.21 49.38
CA VAL A 86 1.28 -28.47 50.09
C VAL A 86 1.72 -28.19 51.53
N LYS A 87 2.56 -27.16 51.74
CA LYS A 87 3.04 -26.79 53.08
C LYS A 87 1.95 -26.16 53.95
N THR A 88 0.98 -25.43 53.37
CA THR A 88 -0.20 -24.94 54.10
C THR A 88 -1.22 -26.06 54.36
N SER A 89 -1.41 -27.00 53.43
CA SER A 89 -2.23 -28.21 53.70
C SER A 89 -1.61 -29.15 54.74
N GLY A 90 -0.30 -29.14 54.92
CA GLY A 90 0.39 -29.92 55.96
C GLY A 90 0.18 -29.41 57.39
N LYS A 91 -0.39 -28.21 57.57
CA LYS A 91 -0.72 -27.63 58.88
C LYS A 91 -2.19 -27.23 58.94
N GLY A 92 -3.04 -28.21 59.19
CA GLY A 92 -4.38 -27.98 59.72
C GLY A 92 -5.51 -28.35 58.78
N ASN A 93 -6.27 -29.35 59.20
CA ASN A 93 -7.64 -29.57 58.80
C ASN A 93 -8.46 -28.27 58.98
N LEU A 94 -8.57 -27.46 57.92
CA LEU A 94 -9.57 -26.39 57.87
C LEU A 94 -10.28 -26.48 56.52
N SER A 95 -11.48 -27.05 56.58
CA SER A 95 -12.50 -27.10 55.55
C SER A 95 -12.71 -25.71 54.95
N TYR A 96 -12.30 -25.49 53.70
CA TYR A 96 -12.74 -24.37 52.89
C TYR A 96 -13.46 -24.92 51.67
N SER A 97 -14.79 -24.76 51.69
CA SER A 97 -15.74 -25.20 50.67
C SER A 97 -15.30 -24.77 49.27
N SER A 98 -15.08 -25.75 48.41
CA SER A 98 -14.84 -25.56 46.98
C SER A 98 -16.16 -25.61 46.22
N GLU A 99 -16.87 -24.48 46.17
CA GLU A 99 -17.85 -24.20 45.11
C GLU A 99 -17.70 -22.75 44.63
N PRO A 100 -17.35 -22.49 43.36
CA PRO A 100 -17.58 -21.19 42.75
C PRO A 100 -19.08 -21.07 42.42
N SER A 101 -19.75 -20.17 43.14
CA SER A 101 -21.16 -19.81 42.93
C SER A 101 -21.39 -19.25 41.51
N TYR A 102 -22.34 -19.88 40.84
CA TYR A 102 -22.98 -19.51 39.59
C TYR A 102 -23.71 -18.16 39.70
N VAL A 103 -23.28 -17.15 38.94
CA VAL A 103 -24.03 -15.91 38.67
C VAL A 103 -23.74 -15.48 37.23
N GLY A 104 -24.77 -15.45 36.37
CA GLY A 104 -24.69 -14.79 35.07
C GLY A 104 -25.41 -15.43 33.87
N GLN A 105 -26.60 -16.01 34.03
CA GLN A 105 -27.51 -16.19 32.88
C GLN A 105 -28.30 -14.90 32.68
N THR A 106 -27.81 -14.00 31.83
CA THR A 106 -28.62 -12.89 31.31
C THR A 106 -29.32 -13.37 30.04
N ASN A 107 -30.66 -13.42 30.11
CA ASN A 107 -31.56 -13.71 29.00
C ASN A 107 -31.36 -12.69 27.87
N TYR A 108 -30.66 -13.07 26.80
CA TYR A 108 -30.45 -12.23 25.60
C TYR A 108 -31.43 -12.51 24.46
N ASP A 109 -32.58 -13.12 24.75
CA ASP A 109 -33.48 -13.66 23.71
C ASP A 109 -34.89 -13.02 23.71
N LYS A 110 -35.08 -11.88 24.37
CA LYS A 110 -36.40 -11.22 24.46
C LYS A 110 -36.51 -9.82 23.85
N ASP A 111 -35.41 -9.22 23.38
CA ASP A 111 -35.43 -7.87 22.81
C ASP A 111 -34.95 -7.79 21.35
N TYR A 112 -34.96 -8.91 20.61
CA TYR A 112 -34.64 -8.89 19.17
C TYR A 112 -35.84 -8.39 18.34
N ILE A 113 -35.77 -7.13 17.91
CA ILE A 113 -36.67 -6.54 16.92
C ILE A 113 -35.97 -6.63 15.54
N PRO A 114 -36.47 -7.43 14.58
CA PRO A 114 -35.90 -7.45 13.24
C PRO A 114 -36.17 -6.11 12.53
N PRO A 115 -35.19 -5.54 11.81
CA PRO A 115 -35.39 -4.32 11.05
C PRO A 115 -36.40 -4.54 9.92
N ARG A 116 -37.40 -3.65 9.83
CA ARG A 116 -38.33 -3.57 8.70
C ARG A 116 -37.55 -3.14 7.45
N LYS A 117 -37.75 -3.83 6.33
CA LYS A 117 -37.20 -3.48 5.01
C LYS A 117 -37.61 -2.04 4.64
N LEU A 118 -36.65 -1.11 4.71
CA LEU A 118 -36.73 0.17 4.02
C LEU A 118 -36.34 -0.03 2.54
N GLY A 119 -36.86 0.87 1.71
CA GLY A 119 -36.97 0.76 0.27
C GLY A 119 -35.68 0.46 -0.50
N SER A 120 -35.91 -0.18 -1.65
CA SER A 120 -35.01 -0.26 -2.80
C SER A 120 -34.47 1.14 -3.15
N ILE A 121 -33.17 1.37 -2.97
CA ILE A 121 -32.43 2.47 -3.57
C ILE A 121 -31.56 1.83 -4.64
N ASN A 122 -32.16 1.53 -5.80
CA ASN A 122 -31.49 1.21 -7.06
C ASN A 122 -32.56 1.22 -8.18
N GLU A 123 -33.19 2.37 -8.41
CA GLU A 123 -33.76 2.70 -9.71
C GLU A 123 -32.81 3.71 -10.35
N GLY A 124 -32.00 3.26 -11.30
CA GLY A 124 -31.01 4.14 -11.94
C GLY A 124 -29.90 3.45 -12.73
N LEU A 125 -30.00 2.16 -13.00
CA LEU A 125 -29.17 1.47 -13.98
C LEU A 125 -30.09 0.83 -15.01
N GLY A 126 -30.56 1.66 -15.94
CA GLY A 126 -31.16 1.17 -17.16
C GLY A 126 -30.08 0.57 -18.06
N PRO A 127 -30.31 -0.60 -18.68
CA PRO A 127 -29.57 -0.97 -19.87
C PRO A 127 -30.02 -0.03 -21.01
N ASP A 128 -29.11 0.33 -21.90
CA ASP A 128 -29.39 1.05 -23.16
C ASP A 128 -29.27 2.59 -23.16
N ASP A 129 -28.33 3.15 -22.37
CA ASP A 129 -27.56 4.33 -22.77
C ASP A 129 -26.74 4.01 -24.04
N ASN A 130 -27.45 3.89 -25.16
CA ASN A 130 -26.90 3.73 -26.50
C ASN A 130 -26.84 5.11 -27.19
N GLU A 131 -25.94 5.97 -26.72
CA GLU A 131 -25.54 7.16 -27.49
C GLU A 131 -24.39 6.81 -28.44
N MET A 132 -24.67 6.02 -29.47
CA MET A 132 -23.81 5.93 -30.66
C MET A 132 -24.48 6.69 -31.81
N THR A 133 -24.45 8.02 -31.75
CA THR A 133 -24.77 8.86 -32.91
C THR A 133 -23.47 9.20 -33.67
N PRO A 134 -23.33 8.82 -34.95
CA PRO A 134 -22.19 9.26 -35.74
C PRO A 134 -22.32 10.76 -36.04
N ARG A 135 -21.44 11.57 -35.44
CA ARG A 135 -21.20 12.96 -35.86
C ARG A 135 -20.82 12.96 -37.35
N LYS A 136 -21.69 13.54 -38.19
CA LYS A 136 -21.36 13.91 -39.57
C LYS A 136 -20.14 14.85 -39.57
N PRO A 137 -19.16 14.69 -40.46
CA PRO A 137 -18.09 15.67 -40.63
C PRO A 137 -18.68 16.92 -41.30
N LYS A 138 -18.57 18.06 -40.62
CA LYS A 138 -18.66 19.38 -41.27
C LYS A 138 -17.41 19.51 -42.15
N GLN A 139 -17.60 19.40 -43.47
CA GLN A 139 -16.67 19.93 -44.44
C GLN A 139 -16.59 21.45 -44.23
N ASN A 140 -15.44 21.91 -43.76
CA ASN A 140 -14.93 23.26 -43.96
C ASN A 140 -13.47 23.27 -43.49
N GLY A 141 -12.57 23.03 -44.42
CA GLY A 141 -11.13 23.14 -44.22
C GLY A 141 -10.50 23.35 -45.58
N GLY A 142 -9.91 24.53 -45.77
CA GLY A 142 -9.32 24.97 -47.03
C GLY A 142 -8.27 23.99 -47.55
N LEU A 143 -8.18 23.94 -48.87
CA LEU A 143 -7.04 23.36 -49.57
C LEU A 143 -5.75 24.02 -49.05
N ILE A 144 -4.98 23.25 -48.28
CA ILE A 144 -3.53 23.35 -48.35
C ILE A 144 -3.12 22.12 -49.16
N GLU A 145 -2.73 22.35 -50.42
CA GLU A 145 -1.91 21.41 -51.18
C GLU A 145 -0.67 21.13 -50.34
N LYS A 146 -0.69 20.02 -49.57
CA LYS A 146 0.57 19.35 -49.26
C LYS A 146 1.03 18.72 -50.56
N SER A 147 2.16 19.19 -51.07
CA SER A 147 2.93 18.55 -52.13
C SER A 147 3.12 17.07 -51.79
N THR A 148 2.25 16.22 -52.32
CA THR A 148 2.30 14.76 -52.17
C THR A 148 3.32 14.20 -53.15
N GLY A 149 4.61 14.43 -52.90
CA GLY A 149 5.64 13.87 -53.79
C GLY A 149 7.10 14.23 -53.54
N ASP A 150 7.40 15.13 -52.61
CA ASP A 150 8.80 15.51 -52.36
C ASP A 150 9.49 14.46 -51.48
N ILE A 151 10.55 13.85 -52.03
CA ILE A 151 11.36 12.79 -51.36
C ILE A 151 11.85 13.27 -49.98
N ASN A 152 12.13 14.57 -49.85
CA ASN A 152 12.59 15.17 -48.60
C ASN A 152 11.47 15.20 -47.54
N SER A 153 10.21 15.41 -47.91
CA SER A 153 9.08 15.34 -46.97
C SER A 153 8.77 13.90 -46.56
N ALA A 154 8.95 12.93 -47.47
CA ALA A 154 8.83 11.52 -47.12
C ALA A 154 9.96 11.04 -46.18
N LEU A 155 11.16 11.61 -46.31
CA LEU A 155 12.28 11.35 -45.39
C LEU A 155 12.03 11.93 -43.99
N ASP A 156 11.47 13.14 -43.92
CA ASP A 156 11.10 13.80 -42.66
C ASP A 156 10.01 12.97 -41.93
N ASP A 157 8.95 12.57 -42.64
CA ASP A 157 7.89 11.71 -42.09
C ASP A 157 8.41 10.34 -41.61
N LEU A 158 9.40 9.76 -42.30
CA LEU A 158 10.02 8.49 -41.89
C LEU A 158 10.89 8.64 -40.65
N GLN A 159 11.62 9.74 -40.54
CA GLN A 159 12.43 10.05 -39.38
C GLN A 159 11.54 10.33 -38.15
N ASP A 160 10.45 11.07 -38.33
CA ASP A 160 9.44 11.29 -37.29
C ASP A 160 8.81 9.98 -36.82
N MET A 161 8.49 9.04 -37.73
CA MET A 161 7.97 7.73 -37.36
C MET A 161 8.98 6.86 -36.62
N GLU A 162 10.26 6.87 -37.03
CA GLU A 162 11.34 6.14 -36.34
C GLU A 162 11.56 6.69 -34.93
N ASP A 163 11.54 8.01 -34.75
CA ASP A 163 11.65 8.65 -33.44
C ASP A 163 10.43 8.36 -32.56
N MET A 164 9.23 8.33 -33.13
CA MET A 164 8.01 7.91 -32.41
C MET A 164 8.05 6.43 -31.99
N GLU A 165 8.58 5.53 -32.84
CA GLU A 165 8.71 4.12 -32.51
C GLU A 165 9.76 3.89 -31.41
N ASN A 166 10.93 4.50 -31.55
CA ASN A 166 11.99 4.43 -30.55
C ASN A 166 11.56 5.04 -29.20
N THR A 167 10.82 6.14 -29.21
CA THR A 167 10.28 6.74 -27.97
C THR A 167 9.15 5.90 -27.36
N SER A 168 8.34 5.22 -28.16
CA SER A 168 7.29 4.29 -27.72
C SER A 168 7.88 3.03 -27.08
N LEU A 169 8.93 2.46 -27.67
CA LEU A 169 9.63 1.29 -27.12
C LEU A 169 10.36 1.63 -25.82
N VAL A 170 11.03 2.79 -25.75
CA VAL A 170 11.68 3.28 -24.53
C VAL A 170 10.66 3.55 -23.43
N SER A 171 9.54 4.21 -23.74
CA SER A 171 8.48 4.47 -22.75
C SER A 171 7.79 3.19 -22.27
N LYS A 172 7.62 2.19 -23.15
CA LYS A 172 7.07 0.88 -22.76
C LYS A 172 8.03 0.11 -21.86
N ALA A 173 9.33 0.14 -22.15
CA ALA A 173 10.34 -0.49 -21.31
C ALA A 173 10.40 0.15 -19.91
N THR A 174 10.42 1.48 -19.82
CA THR A 174 10.44 2.18 -18.53
C THR A 174 9.16 1.96 -17.72
N VAL A 175 7.98 1.96 -18.35
CA VAL A 175 6.71 1.65 -17.68
C VAL A 175 6.71 0.22 -17.13
N VAL A 176 7.24 -0.74 -17.87
CA VAL A 176 7.36 -2.13 -17.42
C VAL A 176 8.29 -2.25 -16.21
N ASP A 177 9.43 -1.54 -16.20
CA ASP A 177 10.39 -1.63 -15.10
C ASP A 177 9.89 -0.91 -13.83
N ILE A 178 9.24 0.25 -13.97
CA ILE A 178 8.51 0.91 -12.88
C ILE A 178 7.46 -0.04 -12.29
N SER A 179 6.68 -0.70 -13.15
CA SER A 179 5.63 -1.63 -12.70
C SER A 179 6.22 -2.81 -11.93
N LYS A 180 7.35 -3.38 -12.38
CA LYS A 180 8.06 -4.44 -11.64
C LYS A 180 8.56 -3.95 -10.29
N GLN A 181 9.15 -2.76 -10.25
CA GLN A 181 9.70 -2.20 -9.01
C GLN A 181 8.60 -1.92 -7.97
N VAL A 182 7.49 -1.32 -8.40
CA VAL A 182 6.32 -1.09 -7.55
C VAL A 182 5.75 -2.41 -7.03
N ASN A 183 5.60 -3.42 -7.90
CA ASN A 183 5.12 -4.75 -7.48
C ASN A 183 6.08 -5.42 -6.46
N SER A 184 7.39 -5.26 -6.65
CA SER A 184 8.37 -5.77 -5.68
C SER A 184 8.26 -5.07 -4.33
N GLN A 185 8.10 -3.75 -4.31
CA GLN A 185 7.95 -2.99 -3.07
C GLN A 185 6.63 -3.35 -2.37
N MET A 186 5.54 -3.52 -3.12
CA MET A 186 4.26 -3.99 -2.59
C MET A 186 4.39 -5.36 -1.91
N SER A 187 5.09 -6.29 -2.56
CA SER A 187 5.33 -7.62 -1.99
C SER A 187 6.15 -7.57 -0.70
N LYS A 188 7.13 -6.65 -0.60
CA LYS A 188 7.90 -6.42 0.63
C LYS A 188 7.02 -5.83 1.73
N LEU A 189 6.14 -4.90 1.39
CA LEU A 189 5.20 -4.30 2.33
C LEU A 189 4.21 -5.32 2.88
N ASP A 190 3.65 -6.20 2.04
CA ASP A 190 2.81 -7.31 2.48
C ASP A 190 3.55 -8.24 3.44
N HIS A 191 4.83 -8.52 3.17
CA HIS A 191 5.67 -9.30 4.09
C HIS A 191 5.82 -8.61 5.45
N MET A 192 6.09 -7.30 5.47
CA MET A 192 6.19 -6.52 6.70
C MET A 192 4.87 -6.50 7.48
N ILE A 193 3.73 -6.34 6.80
CA ILE A 193 2.41 -6.37 7.45
C ILE A 193 2.20 -7.71 8.16
N HIS A 194 2.43 -8.82 7.46
CA HIS A 194 2.30 -10.15 8.08
C HIS A 194 3.26 -10.37 9.26
N GLN A 195 4.47 -9.81 9.17
CA GLN A 195 5.43 -9.90 10.25
C GLN A 195 5.02 -9.05 11.46
N ALA A 196 4.51 -7.83 11.22
CA ALA A 196 3.98 -6.94 12.24
C ALA A 196 2.76 -7.54 12.94
N ASP A 197 1.82 -8.14 12.19
CA ASP A 197 0.65 -8.81 12.75
C ASP A 197 1.05 -9.96 13.69
N ARG A 198 2.02 -10.77 13.29
CA ARG A 198 2.55 -11.85 14.14
C ARG A 198 3.20 -11.30 15.40
N ALA A 199 4.00 -10.24 15.28
CA ALA A 199 4.63 -9.59 16.43
C ALA A 199 3.58 -9.02 17.39
N GLN A 200 2.54 -8.36 16.87
CA GLN A 200 1.44 -7.81 17.65
C GLN A 200 0.63 -8.90 18.37
N ALA A 201 0.28 -9.99 17.68
CA ALA A 201 -0.42 -11.11 18.29
C ALA A 201 0.40 -11.76 19.42
N SER A 202 1.71 -11.94 19.20
CA SER A 202 2.63 -12.50 20.20
C SER A 202 2.77 -11.57 21.41
N LEU A 203 2.95 -10.26 21.19
CA LEU A 203 2.98 -9.24 22.26
C LEU A 203 1.71 -9.26 23.11
N ASN A 204 0.54 -9.26 22.46
CA ASN A 204 -0.74 -9.27 23.16
C ASN A 204 -0.93 -10.55 23.99
N SER A 205 -0.56 -11.70 23.44
CA SER A 205 -0.58 -12.98 24.16
C SER A 205 0.36 -12.96 25.37
N GLN A 206 1.60 -12.50 25.20
CA GLN A 206 2.59 -12.41 26.28
C GLN A 206 2.12 -11.44 27.38
N ASN A 207 1.60 -10.27 27.02
CA ASN A 207 1.03 -9.31 27.96
C ASN A 207 -0.15 -9.91 28.74
N LYS A 208 -1.05 -10.63 28.06
CA LYS A 208 -2.16 -11.32 28.73
C LYS A 208 -1.64 -12.38 29.69
N GLN A 209 -0.64 -13.16 29.28
CA GLN A 209 -0.02 -14.17 30.12
C GLN A 209 0.59 -13.54 31.36
N LEU A 210 1.41 -12.49 31.22
CA LEU A 210 2.03 -11.77 32.34
C LEU A 210 0.99 -11.18 33.31
N ARG A 211 -0.15 -10.70 32.82
CA ARG A 211 -1.25 -10.21 33.69
C ARG A 211 -1.99 -11.33 34.42
N SER A 212 -2.01 -12.53 33.83
CA SER A 212 -2.69 -13.71 34.39
C SER A 212 -1.79 -14.60 35.25
N MET A 213 -0.48 -14.30 35.31
CA MET A 213 0.50 -14.96 36.17
C MET A 213 0.37 -14.46 37.60
#